data_AF-A0A2E0ES95-F1
#
_entry.id   AF-A0A2E0ES95-F1
#
_cell.length_a   1.000
_cell.length_b   1.000
_cell.length_c   1.000
_cell.angle_alpha   90.00
_cell.angle_beta   90.00
_cell.angle_gamma   90.00
#
_symmetry.space_group_name_H-M   'P 1'
#
loop_
_entity.id
_entity.type
_entity.pdbx_description
1 polymer ?
#
loop_
_entity_poly.entity_id
_entity_poly.type
_entity_poly.pdbx_seq_one_letter_code
_entity_poly.pdbx_strand_id
1 'polypeptide(L)'
;MEFDLYFQSVEEEVNRKNESMFVLSSDSEDTFWSFAFSKVQKKDISELKSASNFAKNLKSIDPNHPSSKAYFIHAIRVATHTLASLKKPNVEIVKMAMIHNVFEITGLSRLELAQAGFSDYIIDAIELQTVDRSRQFDEDYLLDYYSSIKNFGKELMFLRCMDKLDNLLAFELIADGSIRTNWLKNTHDHVIPMAYLLDDKFGSYFSNVFDYIEKRGCIESKRLEFDELQKTRAIN
;
A
#
# COMPACT_ATOMS: atom_id res chain seq x y z
N MET A 1 -7.61 -14.05 11.59
CA MET A 1 -6.27 -13.67 11.09
C MET A 1 -5.38 -13.49 12.30
N GLU A 2 -4.16 -14.01 12.28
CA GLU A 2 -3.21 -13.81 13.38
C GLU A 2 -1.98 -13.06 12.88
N PHE A 3 -1.57 -12.06 13.66
CA PHE A 3 -0.52 -11.14 13.29
C PHE A 3 0.78 -11.43 14.04
N ASP A 4 1.88 -11.19 13.35
CA ASP A 4 3.24 -11.12 13.88
C ASP A 4 3.89 -9.88 13.27
N LEU A 5 3.63 -8.71 13.88
CA LEU A 5 4.08 -7.43 13.35
C LEU A 5 5.59 -7.43 13.27
N TYR A 6 6.11 -7.33 12.04
CA TYR A 6 7.55 -7.39 11.76
C TYR A 6 8.22 -6.01 11.69
N PHE A 7 7.43 -4.95 11.87
CA PHE A 7 7.92 -3.58 11.84
C PHE A 7 8.85 -3.31 13.03
N GLN A 8 9.88 -2.51 12.77
CA GLN A 8 10.78 -2.00 13.82
C GLN A 8 10.13 -0.81 14.56
N SER A 9 10.91 -0.03 15.29
CA SER A 9 10.39 1.20 15.90
C SER A 9 9.85 2.16 14.83
N VAL A 10 8.90 3.02 15.21
CA VAL A 10 8.28 4.00 14.31
C VAL A 10 9.33 4.87 13.61
N GLU A 11 10.32 5.35 14.35
CA GLU A 11 11.38 6.20 13.79
C GLU A 11 12.25 5.45 12.77
N GLU A 12 12.66 4.21 13.08
CA GLU A 12 13.45 3.37 12.16
C GLU A 12 12.67 3.10 10.87
N GLU A 13 11.38 2.81 10.97
CA GLU A 13 10.52 2.51 9.82
C GLU A 13 10.28 3.73 8.93
N VAL A 14 10.04 4.90 9.53
CA VAL A 14 9.93 6.17 8.80
C VAL A 14 11.25 6.50 8.11
N ASN A 15 12.38 6.39 8.79
CA ASN A 15 13.69 6.68 8.19
C ASN A 15 13.98 5.74 7.01
N ARG A 16 13.82 4.42 7.22
CA ARG A 16 13.99 3.39 6.18
C ARG A 16 13.09 3.65 4.98
N LYS A 17 11.83 4.00 5.23
CA LYS A 17 10.87 4.30 4.17
C LYS A 17 11.33 5.53 3.37
N ASN A 18 11.67 6.62 4.03
CA ASN A 18 12.10 7.84 3.34
C ASN A 18 13.35 7.61 2.50
N GLU A 19 14.37 6.93 3.04
CA GLU A 19 15.56 6.53 2.28
C GLU A 19 15.20 5.75 1.01
N SER A 20 14.26 4.81 1.11
CA SER A 20 13.78 4.02 -0.03
C SER A 20 13.06 4.86 -1.10
N MET A 21 12.55 6.03 -0.77
CA MET A 21 11.89 6.92 -1.75
C MET A 21 12.93 7.60 -2.68
N PHE A 22 14.16 7.80 -2.18
CA PHE A 22 15.26 8.43 -2.93
C PHE A 22 16.02 7.43 -3.84
N VAL A 23 15.88 6.12 -3.62
CA VAL A 23 16.61 5.10 -4.38
C VAL A 23 15.65 4.14 -5.10
N LEU A 24 15.78 4.00 -6.42
CA LEU A 24 15.05 2.98 -7.19
C LEU A 24 15.84 1.66 -7.24
N SER A 25 15.97 0.99 -6.10
CA SER A 25 16.68 -0.30 -6.00
C SER A 25 15.72 -1.50 -6.14
N SER A 26 16.31 -2.69 -6.32
CA SER A 26 15.59 -3.97 -6.22
C SER A 26 15.34 -4.41 -4.79
N ASP A 27 15.82 -3.68 -3.78
CA ASP A 27 15.84 -4.12 -2.38
C ASP A 27 14.45 -4.49 -1.86
N SER A 28 13.40 -3.79 -2.32
CA SER A 28 12.01 -4.12 -1.97
C SER A 28 11.59 -5.47 -2.53
N GLU A 29 11.97 -5.78 -3.77
CA GLU A 29 11.71 -7.06 -4.43
C GLU A 29 12.54 -8.19 -3.80
N ASP A 30 13.82 -7.93 -3.50
CA ASP A 30 14.70 -8.89 -2.83
C ASP A 30 14.22 -9.22 -1.42
N THR A 31 13.78 -8.21 -0.66
CA THR A 31 13.17 -8.38 0.67
C THR A 31 11.88 -9.18 0.58
N PHE A 32 11.00 -8.86 -0.37
CA PHE A 32 9.77 -9.61 -0.60
C PHE A 32 10.06 -11.10 -0.83
N TRP A 33 11.00 -11.42 -1.74
CA TRP A 33 11.31 -12.80 -2.06
C TRP A 33 11.96 -13.56 -0.91
N SER A 34 12.77 -12.90 -0.09
CA SER A 34 13.30 -13.48 1.16
C SER A 34 12.19 -13.93 2.11
N PHE A 35 11.16 -13.11 2.30
CA PHE A 35 9.97 -13.49 3.08
C PHE A 35 9.13 -14.57 2.39
N ALA A 36 8.93 -14.47 1.07
CA ALA A 36 8.16 -15.46 0.31
C ALA A 36 8.79 -16.84 0.44
N PHE A 37 10.10 -16.98 0.20
CA PHE A 37 10.79 -18.26 0.28
C PHE A 37 10.84 -18.84 1.71
N SER A 38 10.79 -18.00 2.74
CA SER A 38 10.81 -18.47 4.13
C SER A 38 9.43 -18.82 4.69
N LYS A 39 8.35 -18.17 4.23
CA LYS A 39 7.00 -18.36 4.78
C LYS A 39 6.09 -19.23 3.91
N VAL A 40 6.26 -19.22 2.59
CA VAL A 40 5.26 -19.74 1.64
C VAL A 40 5.69 -21.10 1.05
N GLN A 41 4.72 -21.96 0.72
CA GLN A 41 5.01 -23.26 0.12
C GLN A 41 5.51 -23.13 -1.32
N LYS A 42 6.36 -24.06 -1.77
CA LYS A 42 6.94 -24.03 -3.13
C LYS A 42 5.91 -23.91 -4.26
N LYS A 43 4.73 -24.54 -4.12
CA LYS A 43 3.65 -24.44 -5.12
C LYS A 43 3.05 -23.04 -5.25
N ASP A 44 2.99 -22.32 -4.13
CA ASP A 44 2.40 -20.99 -4.04
C ASP A 44 3.40 -19.92 -4.54
N ILE A 45 4.71 -20.19 -4.44
CA ILE A 45 5.76 -19.32 -5.00
C ILE A 45 5.58 -19.09 -6.50
N SER A 46 5.17 -20.09 -7.27
CA SER A 46 4.92 -19.90 -8.71
C SER A 46 3.75 -18.95 -8.98
N GLU A 47 2.72 -18.98 -8.14
CA GLU A 47 1.59 -18.05 -8.24
C GLU A 47 2.02 -16.62 -7.91
N LEU A 48 2.79 -16.45 -6.83
CA LEU A 48 3.35 -15.15 -6.45
C LEU A 48 4.29 -14.60 -7.54
N LYS A 49 5.09 -15.44 -8.20
CA LYS A 49 5.94 -15.00 -9.32
C LYS A 49 5.11 -14.51 -10.50
N SER A 50 4.01 -15.20 -10.79
CA SER A 50 3.12 -14.80 -11.89
C SER A 50 2.45 -13.45 -11.58
N ALA A 51 1.92 -13.27 -10.37
CA ALA A 51 1.33 -12.00 -9.94
C ALA A 51 2.35 -10.85 -9.88
N SER A 52 3.56 -11.11 -9.36
CA SER A 52 4.64 -10.12 -9.33
C SER A 52 5.07 -9.72 -10.74
N ASN A 53 5.21 -10.67 -11.66
CA ASN A 53 5.54 -10.38 -13.06
C ASN A 53 4.43 -9.58 -13.73
N PHE A 54 3.17 -9.90 -13.46
CA PHE A 54 2.04 -9.12 -13.95
C PHE A 54 2.12 -7.67 -13.44
N ALA A 55 2.24 -7.47 -12.12
CA ALA A 55 2.34 -6.16 -11.49
C ALA A 55 3.52 -5.33 -12.02
N LYS A 56 4.67 -5.96 -12.21
CA LYS A 56 5.90 -5.32 -12.72
C LYS A 56 5.76 -4.79 -14.15
N ASN A 57 4.88 -5.39 -14.94
CA ASN A 57 4.65 -5.02 -16.35
C ASN A 57 3.45 -4.09 -16.55
N LEU A 58 2.76 -3.67 -15.48
CA LEU A 58 1.67 -2.70 -15.58
C LEU A 58 2.21 -1.35 -16.09
N LYS A 59 1.51 -0.80 -17.08
CA LYS A 59 1.81 0.52 -17.64
C LYS A 59 0.84 1.54 -17.08
N SER A 60 1.37 2.56 -16.42
CA SER A 60 0.56 3.71 -16.02
C SER A 60 -0.04 4.37 -17.25
N ILE A 61 -1.34 4.65 -17.23
CA ILE A 61 -2.01 5.50 -18.23
C ILE A 61 -2.06 6.98 -17.80
N ASP A 62 -1.70 7.28 -16.55
CA ASP A 62 -1.67 8.65 -16.03
C ASP A 62 -0.31 9.30 -16.33
N PRO A 63 -0.28 10.36 -17.18
CA PRO A 63 0.96 11.06 -17.53
C PRO A 63 1.54 11.91 -16.40
N ASN A 64 0.78 12.19 -15.34
CA ASN A 64 1.19 13.03 -14.21
C ASN A 64 1.59 12.24 -12.97
N HIS A 65 1.48 10.91 -13.02
CA HIS A 65 1.73 10.05 -11.86
C HIS A 65 3.13 9.42 -11.90
N PRO A 66 3.74 9.05 -10.75
CA PRO A 66 4.98 8.28 -10.69
C PRO A 66 5.10 7.18 -11.75
N SER A 67 6.32 6.93 -12.20
CA SER A 67 6.59 5.90 -13.21
C SER A 67 6.04 4.53 -12.77
N SER A 68 5.70 3.67 -13.73
CA SER A 68 5.28 2.27 -13.48
C SER A 68 6.19 1.53 -12.48
N LYS A 69 7.50 1.84 -12.49
CA LYS A 69 8.46 1.27 -11.54
C LYS A 69 8.18 1.71 -10.10
N ALA A 70 7.86 2.98 -9.86
CA ALA A 70 7.54 3.46 -8.52
C ALA A 70 6.26 2.82 -7.97
N TYR A 71 5.23 2.63 -8.82
CA TYR A 71 4.02 1.90 -8.43
C TYR A 71 4.30 0.44 -8.09
N PHE A 72 5.09 -0.24 -8.91
CA PHE A 72 5.46 -1.62 -8.64
C PHE A 72 6.21 -1.75 -7.32
N ILE A 73 7.19 -0.87 -7.04
CA ILE A 73 7.93 -0.88 -5.78
C ILE A 73 6.97 -0.67 -4.59
N HIS A 74 6.02 0.26 -4.67
CA HIS A 74 5.01 0.44 -3.64
C HIS A 74 4.16 -0.83 -3.44
N ALA A 75 3.61 -1.40 -4.51
CA ALA A 75 2.80 -2.61 -4.42
C ALA A 75 3.59 -3.79 -3.81
N ILE A 76 4.87 -3.94 -4.16
CA ILE A 76 5.76 -4.95 -3.58
C ILE A 76 6.04 -4.68 -2.09
N ARG A 77 6.23 -3.43 -1.67
CA ARG A 77 6.35 -3.12 -0.24
C ARG A 77 5.08 -3.45 0.52
N VAL A 78 3.90 -3.08 0.01
CA VAL A 78 2.61 -3.45 0.62
C VAL A 78 2.46 -4.97 0.69
N ALA A 79 2.83 -5.70 -0.36
CA ALA A 79 2.84 -7.17 -0.35
C ALA A 79 3.83 -7.74 0.68
N THR A 80 5.00 -7.11 0.84
CA THR A 80 5.98 -7.47 1.87
C THR A 80 5.41 -7.23 3.26
N HIS A 81 4.83 -6.06 3.51
CA HIS A 81 4.22 -5.70 4.78
C HIS A 81 3.12 -6.71 5.17
N THR A 82 2.28 -7.05 4.19
CA THR A 82 1.21 -8.04 4.31
C THR A 82 1.76 -9.42 4.66
N LEU A 83 2.70 -9.95 3.87
CA LEU A 83 3.25 -11.30 4.07
C LEU A 83 4.03 -11.41 5.38
N ALA A 84 4.87 -10.43 5.67
CA ALA A 84 5.73 -10.45 6.84
C ALA A 84 4.94 -10.30 8.14
N SER A 85 3.84 -9.53 8.14
CA SER A 85 2.99 -9.33 9.32
C SER A 85 2.01 -10.46 9.63
N LEU A 86 1.88 -11.46 8.74
CA LEU A 86 1.01 -12.62 8.96
C LEU A 86 1.79 -13.79 9.57
N LYS A 87 1.23 -14.39 10.63
CA LYS A 87 1.77 -15.66 11.17
C LYS A 87 1.60 -16.81 10.18
N LYS A 88 0.41 -16.90 9.57
CA LYS A 88 0.11 -17.85 8.51
C LYS A 88 -0.07 -17.09 7.20
N PRO A 89 0.77 -17.33 6.19
CA PRO A 89 0.66 -16.62 4.92
C PRO A 89 -0.66 -16.95 4.23
N ASN A 90 -1.21 -15.96 3.54
CA ASN A 90 -2.34 -16.11 2.63
C ASN A 90 -1.95 -15.54 1.26
N VAL A 91 -1.77 -16.45 0.29
CA VAL A 91 -1.30 -16.14 -1.05
C VAL A 91 -2.24 -15.18 -1.78
N GLU A 92 -3.55 -15.33 -1.60
CA GLU A 92 -4.53 -14.47 -2.26
C GLU A 92 -4.44 -13.03 -1.78
N ILE A 93 -4.22 -12.79 -0.47
CA ILE A 93 -4.03 -11.42 0.06
C ILE A 93 -2.72 -10.81 -0.47
N VAL A 94 -1.65 -11.62 -0.58
CA VAL A 94 -0.37 -11.14 -1.11
C VAL A 94 -0.50 -10.80 -2.60
N LYS A 95 -1.22 -11.62 -3.39
CA LYS A 95 -1.54 -11.31 -4.79
C LYS A 95 -2.38 -10.05 -4.89
N MET A 96 -3.40 -9.90 -4.05
CA MET A 96 -4.23 -8.69 -3.97
C MET A 96 -3.37 -7.45 -3.69
N ALA A 97 -2.41 -7.54 -2.75
CA ALA A 97 -1.48 -6.46 -2.44
C ALA A 97 -0.60 -6.06 -3.63
N MET A 98 -0.13 -7.01 -4.44
CA MET A 98 0.71 -6.74 -5.61
C MET A 98 -0.01 -5.94 -6.71
N ILE A 99 -1.34 -6.01 -6.77
CA ILE A 99 -2.13 -5.40 -7.83
C ILE A 99 -3.23 -4.46 -7.31
N HIS A 100 -3.18 -4.07 -6.04
CA HIS A 100 -4.27 -3.32 -5.39
C HIS A 100 -4.62 -1.97 -6.03
N ASN A 101 -3.68 -1.37 -6.78
CA ASN A 101 -3.89 -0.11 -7.51
C ASN A 101 -4.15 -0.31 -9.01
N VAL A 102 -4.35 -1.54 -9.51
CA VAL A 102 -4.39 -1.80 -10.96
C VAL A 102 -5.46 -0.98 -11.68
N PHE A 103 -6.64 -0.80 -11.10
CA PHE A 103 -7.69 0.03 -11.71
C PHE A 103 -7.44 1.54 -11.59
N GLU A 104 -6.63 1.98 -10.61
CA GLU A 104 -6.25 3.38 -10.48
C GLU A 104 -5.22 3.79 -11.53
N ILE A 105 -4.31 2.87 -11.88
CA ILE A 105 -3.12 3.19 -12.68
C ILE A 105 -3.26 2.72 -14.14
N THR A 106 -4.20 1.82 -14.44
CA THR A 106 -4.38 1.25 -15.77
C THR A 106 -5.81 1.42 -16.26
N GLY A 107 -6.03 1.13 -17.55
CA GLY A 107 -7.37 0.97 -18.13
C GLY A 107 -7.82 -0.49 -18.22
N LEU A 108 -7.21 -1.41 -17.45
CA LEU A 108 -7.53 -2.83 -17.53
C LEU A 108 -8.95 -3.10 -17.00
N SER A 109 -9.63 -4.01 -17.67
CA SER A 109 -10.94 -4.52 -17.30
C SER A 109 -10.84 -5.73 -16.36
N ARG A 110 -11.94 -6.00 -15.66
CA ARG A 110 -12.14 -7.24 -14.91
C ARG A 110 -11.84 -8.51 -15.72
N LEU A 111 -12.24 -8.55 -17.00
CA LEU A 111 -11.98 -9.69 -17.88
C LEU A 111 -10.48 -9.92 -18.08
N GLU A 112 -9.69 -8.85 -18.24
CA GLU A 112 -8.24 -8.94 -18.41
C GLU A 112 -7.55 -9.45 -17.14
N LEU A 113 -8.02 -9.05 -15.94
CA LEU A 113 -7.52 -9.60 -14.68
C LEU A 113 -7.86 -11.09 -14.51
N ALA A 114 -9.09 -11.49 -14.87
CA ALA A 114 -9.48 -12.90 -14.83
C ALA A 114 -8.63 -13.74 -15.79
N GLN A 115 -8.36 -13.24 -17.01
CA GLN A 115 -7.47 -13.87 -17.98
C GLN A 115 -6.02 -13.95 -17.50
N ALA A 116 -5.57 -13.00 -16.68
CA ALA A 116 -4.26 -13.03 -16.02
C ALA A 116 -4.20 -14.01 -14.83
N GLY A 117 -5.30 -14.70 -14.50
CA GLY A 117 -5.35 -15.73 -13.46
C GLY A 117 -5.65 -15.22 -12.05
N PHE A 118 -6.19 -13.99 -11.92
CA PHE A 118 -6.71 -13.51 -10.65
C PHE A 118 -8.13 -14.03 -10.43
N SER A 119 -8.42 -14.42 -9.18
CA SER A 119 -9.74 -14.91 -8.78
C SER A 119 -10.76 -13.77 -8.75
N ASP A 120 -12.05 -14.09 -8.91
CA ASP A 120 -13.13 -13.12 -8.73
C ASP A 120 -13.04 -12.42 -7.36
N TYR A 121 -12.66 -13.17 -6.31
CA TYR A 121 -12.44 -12.62 -4.98
C TYR A 121 -11.39 -11.50 -4.95
N ILE A 122 -10.24 -11.70 -5.61
CA ILE A 122 -9.20 -10.66 -5.70
C ILE A 122 -9.73 -9.47 -6.48
N ILE A 123 -10.40 -9.71 -7.61
CA ILE A 123 -10.89 -8.63 -8.47
C ILE A 123 -11.94 -7.79 -7.73
N ASP A 124 -12.93 -8.42 -7.10
CA ASP A 124 -13.97 -7.76 -6.30
C ASP A 124 -13.33 -6.88 -5.21
N ALA A 125 -12.32 -7.40 -4.51
CA ALA A 125 -11.64 -6.68 -3.45
C ALA A 125 -10.89 -5.45 -3.96
N ILE A 126 -10.30 -5.52 -5.15
CA ILE A 126 -9.57 -4.41 -5.77
C ILE A 126 -10.55 -3.36 -6.29
N GLU A 127 -11.62 -3.77 -6.96
CA GLU A 127 -12.68 -2.85 -7.39
C GLU A 127 -13.25 -2.08 -6.18
N LEU A 128 -13.57 -2.80 -5.10
CA LEU A 128 -14.14 -2.20 -3.90
C LEU A 128 -13.20 -1.20 -3.21
N GLN A 129 -11.90 -1.46 -3.25
CA GLN A 129 -10.91 -0.61 -2.60
C GLN A 129 -10.44 0.53 -3.52
N THR A 130 -10.79 0.54 -4.80
CA THR A 130 -10.44 1.64 -5.71
C THR A 130 -11.25 2.89 -5.35
N VAL A 131 -10.58 3.97 -4.95
CA VAL A 131 -11.24 5.23 -4.55
C VAL A 131 -11.61 6.05 -5.78
N ASP A 132 -12.84 6.56 -5.82
CA ASP A 132 -13.23 7.63 -6.74
C ASP A 132 -12.56 8.94 -6.31
N ARG A 133 -11.52 9.33 -7.05
CA ARG A 133 -10.71 10.53 -6.76
C ARG A 133 -11.53 11.83 -6.78
N SER A 134 -12.66 11.87 -7.48
CA SER A 134 -13.53 13.05 -7.49
C SER A 134 -14.31 13.22 -6.17
N ARG A 135 -14.43 12.16 -5.39
CA ARG A 135 -15.19 12.09 -4.13
C ARG A 135 -14.30 11.79 -2.91
N GLN A 136 -12.98 11.77 -3.06
CA GLN A 136 -12.06 11.34 -1.99
C GLN A 136 -12.06 12.19 -0.71
N PHE A 137 -12.81 13.30 -0.68
CA PHE A 137 -13.02 14.16 0.48
C PHE A 137 -14.52 14.39 0.81
N ASP A 138 -15.42 13.66 0.15
CA ASP A 138 -16.84 13.61 0.46
C ASP A 138 -17.04 12.65 1.64
N GLU A 139 -17.52 13.16 2.78
CA GLU A 139 -17.62 12.38 4.02
C GLU A 139 -18.63 11.23 3.91
N ASP A 140 -19.77 11.45 3.26
CA ASP A 140 -20.79 10.41 3.07
C ASP A 140 -20.26 9.29 2.16
N TYR A 141 -19.57 9.67 1.08
CA TYR A 141 -18.87 8.72 0.21
C TYR A 141 -17.86 7.88 0.99
N LEU A 142 -17.01 8.52 1.80
CA LEU A 142 -15.95 7.82 2.54
C LEU A 142 -16.54 6.89 3.60
N LEU A 143 -17.62 7.29 4.28
CA LEU A 143 -18.32 6.44 5.24
C LEU A 143 -18.82 5.14 4.57
N ASP A 144 -19.47 5.25 3.40
CA ASP A 144 -19.96 4.10 2.65
C ASP A 144 -18.81 3.23 2.11
N TYR A 145 -17.77 3.87 1.56
CA TYR A 145 -16.57 3.23 1.03
C TYR A 145 -15.85 2.39 2.10
N TYR A 146 -15.54 2.98 3.25
CA TYR A 146 -14.87 2.27 4.33
C TYR A 146 -15.77 1.24 5.02
N SER A 147 -17.08 1.47 5.07
CA SER A 147 -18.04 0.47 5.55
C SER A 147 -18.09 -0.74 4.64
N SER A 148 -18.03 -0.53 3.32
CA SER A 148 -17.98 -1.61 2.35
C SER A 148 -16.71 -2.46 2.49
N ILE A 149 -15.54 -1.82 2.69
CA ILE A 149 -14.28 -2.53 2.99
C ILE A 149 -14.39 -3.40 4.25
N LYS A 150 -14.97 -2.86 5.32
CA LYS A 150 -15.18 -3.61 6.58
C LYS A 150 -16.12 -4.81 6.37
N ASN A 151 -17.19 -4.61 5.61
CA ASN A 151 -18.19 -5.65 5.34
C ASN A 151 -17.66 -6.75 4.41
N PHE A 152 -16.71 -6.44 3.53
CA PHE A 152 -16.08 -7.41 2.65
C PHE A 152 -15.28 -8.46 3.43
N GLY A 153 -14.48 -8.02 4.40
CA GLY A 153 -13.77 -8.95 5.28
C GLY A 153 -12.47 -8.41 5.87
N LYS A 154 -11.94 -9.16 6.84
CA LYS A 154 -10.72 -8.81 7.58
C LYS A 154 -9.49 -8.73 6.67
N GLU A 155 -9.45 -9.54 5.61
CA GLU A 155 -8.40 -9.53 4.59
C GLU A 155 -8.28 -8.20 3.88
N LEU A 156 -9.41 -7.62 3.44
CA LEU A 156 -9.40 -6.35 2.72
C LEU A 156 -9.17 -5.17 3.67
N MET A 157 -9.73 -5.21 4.88
CA MET A 157 -9.40 -4.24 5.93
C MET A 157 -7.89 -4.22 6.19
N PHE A 158 -7.28 -5.40 6.32
CA PHE A 158 -5.85 -5.53 6.58
C PHE A 158 -5.01 -4.97 5.44
N LEU A 159 -5.34 -5.32 4.20
CA LEU A 159 -4.65 -4.75 3.03
C LEU A 159 -4.77 -3.22 2.98
N ARG A 160 -5.97 -2.67 3.21
CA ARG A 160 -6.17 -1.21 3.25
C ARG A 160 -5.32 -0.55 4.33
N CYS A 161 -5.20 -1.17 5.50
CA CYS A 161 -4.32 -0.68 6.55
C CYS A 161 -2.85 -0.72 6.08
N MET A 162 -2.39 -1.80 5.47
CA MET A 162 -1.00 -1.91 5.00
C MET A 162 -0.64 -0.92 3.89
N ASP A 163 -1.53 -0.68 2.93
CA ASP A 163 -1.37 0.37 1.91
C ASP A 163 -1.25 1.76 2.57
N LYS A 164 -2.17 2.09 3.47
CA LYS A 164 -2.16 3.40 4.15
C LYS A 164 -0.95 3.55 5.06
N LEU A 165 -0.49 2.49 5.70
CA LEU A 165 0.72 2.49 6.52
C LEU A 165 1.99 2.74 5.67
N ASP A 166 2.15 2.07 4.52
CA ASP A 166 3.29 2.32 3.59
C ASP A 166 3.32 3.78 3.14
N ASN A 167 2.15 4.37 2.88
CA ASN A 167 2.03 5.78 2.52
C ASN A 167 2.38 6.70 3.70
N LEU A 168 1.82 6.44 4.89
CA LEU A 168 2.04 7.22 6.10
C LEU A 168 3.52 7.27 6.51
N LEU A 169 4.26 6.17 6.34
CA LEU A 169 5.70 6.14 6.65
C LEU A 169 6.54 7.11 5.79
N ALA A 170 6.05 7.56 4.63
CA ALA A 170 6.70 8.56 3.78
C ALA A 170 6.08 9.96 3.88
N PHE A 171 5.14 10.18 4.80
CA PHE A 171 4.37 11.43 4.81
C PHE A 171 5.22 12.67 5.09
N GLU A 172 6.42 12.57 5.66
CA GLU A 172 7.31 13.74 5.82
C GLU A 172 7.76 14.37 4.49
N LEU A 173 7.60 13.64 3.37
CA LEU A 173 7.86 14.12 2.02
C LEU A 173 6.64 14.79 1.36
N ILE A 174 5.51 14.88 2.06
CA ILE A 174 4.28 15.48 1.54
C ILE A 174 4.11 16.88 2.16
N ALA A 175 3.99 17.89 1.29
CA ALA A 175 3.79 19.28 1.69
C ALA A 175 2.63 19.46 2.67
N ASP A 176 2.79 20.38 3.61
CA ASP A 176 1.69 20.82 4.46
C ASP A 176 0.62 21.54 3.63
N GLY A 177 -0.65 21.28 3.93
CA GLY A 177 -1.78 21.82 3.18
C GLY A 177 -3.04 20.98 3.32
N SER A 178 -4.11 21.41 2.65
CA SER A 178 -5.43 20.78 2.75
C SER A 178 -5.43 19.30 2.36
N ILE A 179 -4.65 18.91 1.36
CA ILE A 179 -4.51 17.50 0.94
C ILE A 179 -3.95 16.65 2.09
N ARG A 180 -2.87 17.12 2.73
CA ARG A 180 -2.24 16.43 3.87
C ARG A 180 -3.23 16.33 5.03
N THR A 181 -3.85 17.45 5.40
CA THR A 181 -4.82 17.51 6.50
C THR A 181 -6.00 16.57 6.27
N ASN A 182 -6.60 16.58 5.08
CA ASN A 182 -7.71 15.71 4.75
C ASN A 182 -7.30 14.23 4.75
N TRP A 183 -6.11 13.91 4.23
CA TRP A 183 -5.63 12.53 4.22
C TRP A 183 -5.39 12.02 5.65
N LEU A 184 -4.76 12.83 6.52
CA LEU A 184 -4.54 12.48 7.93
C LEU A 184 -5.88 12.30 8.64
N LYS A 185 -6.84 13.22 8.46
CA LYS A 185 -8.20 13.07 8.98
C LYS A 185 -8.84 11.74 8.54
N ASN A 186 -8.82 11.43 7.24
CA ASN A 186 -9.41 10.20 6.72
C ASN A 186 -8.73 8.94 7.30
N THR A 187 -7.40 8.97 7.46
CA THR A 187 -6.64 7.87 8.06
C THR A 187 -7.02 7.69 9.53
N HIS A 188 -7.11 8.79 10.29
CA HIS A 188 -7.53 8.78 11.69
C HIS A 188 -8.97 8.28 11.86
N ASP A 189 -9.90 8.82 11.10
CA ASP A 189 -11.34 8.59 11.30
C ASP A 189 -11.79 7.20 10.82
N HIS A 190 -11.07 6.61 9.85
CA HIS A 190 -11.52 5.37 9.21
C HIS A 190 -10.50 4.24 9.27
N VAL A 191 -9.21 4.50 9.08
CA VAL A 191 -8.20 3.45 8.91
C VAL A 191 -7.66 2.94 10.25
N ILE A 192 -7.33 3.84 11.18
CA ILE A 192 -6.86 3.46 12.51
C ILE A 192 -7.91 2.61 13.26
N PRO A 193 -9.22 2.96 13.25
CA PRO A 193 -10.24 2.09 13.84
C PRO A 193 -10.28 0.70 13.21
N MET A 194 -10.08 0.58 11.89
CA MET A 194 -9.99 -0.73 11.23
C MET A 194 -8.78 -1.54 11.72
N ALA A 195 -7.64 -0.90 11.96
CA ALA A 195 -6.46 -1.57 12.49
C ALA A 195 -6.73 -2.13 13.91
N TYR A 196 -7.40 -1.37 14.79
CA TYR A 196 -7.82 -1.87 16.11
C TYR A 196 -8.83 -3.02 16.04
N LEU A 197 -9.78 -2.98 15.09
CA LEU A 197 -10.73 -4.08 14.88
C LEU A 197 -10.04 -5.38 14.42
N LEU A 198 -8.86 -5.29 13.80
CA LEU A 198 -8.07 -6.44 13.39
C LEU A 198 -7.27 -7.00 14.55
N ASP A 199 -6.51 -6.15 15.26
CA ASP A 199 -5.65 -6.51 16.38
C ASP A 199 -5.19 -5.26 17.15
N ASP A 200 -5.25 -5.31 18.50
CA ASP A 200 -4.92 -4.16 19.34
C ASP A 200 -3.46 -3.71 19.23
N LYS A 201 -2.52 -4.64 19.04
CA LYS A 201 -1.10 -4.28 18.87
C LYS A 201 -0.90 -3.61 17.51
N PHE A 202 -1.59 -4.10 16.48
CA PHE A 202 -1.54 -3.48 15.16
C PHE A 202 -2.14 -2.07 15.16
N GLY A 203 -3.34 -1.90 15.76
CA GLY A 203 -3.96 -0.60 15.94
C GLY A 203 -3.06 0.38 16.70
N SER A 204 -2.45 -0.08 17.81
CA SER A 204 -1.54 0.73 18.61
C SER A 204 -0.28 1.13 17.84
N TYR A 205 0.32 0.21 17.08
CA TYR A 205 1.46 0.53 16.23
C TYR A 205 1.10 1.57 15.18
N PHE A 206 -0.02 1.39 14.48
CA PHE A 206 -0.50 2.34 13.47
C PHE A 206 -0.73 3.73 14.07
N SER A 207 -1.41 3.81 15.23
CA SER A 207 -1.65 5.06 15.93
C SER A 207 -0.34 5.76 16.31
N ASN A 208 0.66 5.02 16.79
CA ASN A 208 1.97 5.59 17.10
C ASN A 208 2.68 6.17 15.86
N VAL A 209 2.55 5.52 14.69
CA VAL A 209 3.07 6.06 13.43
C VAL A 209 2.33 7.34 13.05
N PHE A 210 1.01 7.36 13.20
CA PHE A 210 0.18 8.53 12.92
C PHE A 210 0.61 9.73 13.78
N ASP A 211 0.67 9.55 15.10
CA ASP A 211 1.05 10.61 16.05
C ASP A 211 2.47 11.13 15.78
N TYR A 212 3.39 10.23 15.43
CA TYR A 212 4.75 10.59 15.07
C TYR A 212 4.79 11.48 13.82
N ILE A 213 4.05 11.11 12.77
CA ILE A 213 4.00 11.85 11.50
C ILE A 213 3.26 13.18 11.64
N GLU A 214 2.18 13.22 12.42
CA GLU A 214 1.44 14.45 12.70
C GLU A 214 2.34 15.45 13.43
N LYS A 215 3.04 15.00 14.48
CA LYS A 215 3.98 15.83 15.23
C LYS A 215 5.17 16.30 14.39
N ARG A 216 5.68 15.44 13.51
CA ARG A 216 6.88 15.71 12.71
C ARG A 216 6.63 16.64 11.54
N GLY A 217 5.42 16.61 10.96
CA GLY A 217 5.05 17.48 9.84
C GLY A 217 5.80 17.16 8.54
N CYS A 218 5.82 18.13 7.62
CA CYS A 218 6.65 18.08 6.43
C CYS A 218 8.09 18.50 6.73
N ILE A 219 9.08 17.76 6.20
CA ILE A 219 10.48 18.20 6.19
C ILE A 219 10.76 18.81 4.81
N GLU A 220 10.63 20.13 4.73
CA GLU A 220 10.63 20.87 3.47
C GLU A 220 11.87 20.63 2.59
N SER A 221 13.06 20.51 3.19
CA SER A 221 14.29 20.21 2.45
C SER A 221 14.24 18.85 1.76
N LYS A 222 13.75 17.81 2.46
CA LYS A 222 13.60 16.46 1.91
C LYS A 222 12.51 16.39 0.85
N ARG A 223 11.41 17.10 1.06
CA ARG A 223 10.33 17.21 0.06
C ARG A 223 10.87 17.79 -1.25
N LEU A 224 11.57 18.93 -1.19
CA LEU A 224 12.13 19.58 -2.38
C LEU A 224 13.13 18.67 -3.11
N GLU A 225 13.99 17.97 -2.38
CA GLU A 225 14.90 16.97 -2.95
C GLU A 225 14.13 15.84 -3.66
N PHE A 226 13.06 15.34 -3.03
CA PHE A 226 12.22 14.29 -3.60
C PHE A 226 11.51 14.77 -4.87
N ASP A 227 10.98 15.99 -4.89
CA ASP A 227 10.29 16.56 -6.05
C ASP A 227 11.23 16.72 -7.25
N GLU A 228 12.46 17.19 -7.05
CA GLU A 228 13.48 17.29 -8.11
C GLU A 228 13.86 15.91 -8.66
N LEU A 229 13.96 14.91 -7.78
CA LEU A 229 14.21 13.54 -8.17
C LEU A 229 13.06 12.95 -9.01
N GLN A 230 11.81 13.24 -8.67
CA GLN A 230 10.64 12.80 -9.46
C GLN A 230 10.63 13.44 -10.85
N LYS A 231 10.95 14.73 -10.97
CA LYS A 231 11.09 15.39 -12.28
C LYS A 231 12.14 14.70 -13.16
N THR A 232 13.27 14.32 -12.58
CA THR A 232 14.35 13.61 -13.30
C THR A 232 13.91 12.21 -13.73
N ARG A 233 13.10 11.52 -12.92
CA ARG A 233 12.57 10.18 -13.22
C ARG A 233 11.46 10.18 -14.27
N ALA A 234 10.72 11.27 -14.43
CA ALA A 234 9.67 11.39 -15.44
C ALA A 234 10.23 11.53 -16.88
N ILE A 235 11.50 11.90 -17.02
CA ILE A 235 12.15 12.16 -18.31
C ILE A 235 12.82 10.88 -18.89
N ASN A 236 13.03 9.86 -18.07
CA ASN A 236 13.73 8.60 -18.42
C ASN A 236 12.79 7.39 -18.42
#